data_AF-A0A0B0PX26-F1
#
_entry.id   AF-A0A0B0PX26-F1
#
_cell.length_a   1.000
_cell.length_b   1.000
_cell.length_c   1.000
_cell.angle_alpha   90.00
_cell.angle_beta   90.00
_cell.angle_gamma   90.00
#
_symmetry.space_group_name_H-M   'P 1'
#
loop_
_entity.id
_entity.type
_entity.pdbx_description
1 polymer ?
#
loop_
_entity_poly.entity_id
_entity_poly.type
_entity_poly.pdbx_seq_one_letter_code
_entity_poly.pdbx_strand_id
1 'polypeptide(L)'
;MTSEAGGIMEKLKEKKVEYEAIASTDSSVNLENIDNRIITEVLCPERYDRSQAQVEVQRLRDQIAQMQVNTVEQIAEVQRKYEELQQQFRAEAAEREAATAAREAEATVMVAEQSRKCDELQLQLQHMMQMFQQSKKPPS
;
A
#
# COMPACT_ATOMS: atom_id res chain seq x y z
N MET A 1 55.48 30.55 22.83
CA MET A 1 54.16 30.67 22.17
C MET A 1 54.31 30.91 20.67
N THR A 2 54.98 30.04 19.90
CA THR A 2 55.45 30.44 18.55
C THR A 2 55.33 29.41 17.44
N SER A 3 55.21 28.11 17.71
CA SER A 3 55.17 27.11 16.63
C SER A 3 53.83 27.08 15.88
N GLU A 4 52.72 27.27 16.59
CA GLU A 4 51.37 27.19 16.01
C GLU A 4 51.01 28.43 15.19
N ALA A 5 51.24 29.63 15.74
CA ALA A 5 51.04 30.89 15.02
C ALA A 5 51.95 31.02 13.79
N GLY A 6 53.20 30.52 13.88
CA GLY A 6 54.11 30.45 12.74
C GLY A 6 53.61 29.50 11.64
N GLY A 7 53.12 28.31 12.01
CA GLY A 7 52.56 27.36 11.06
C GLY A 7 51.26 27.85 10.38
N ILE A 8 50.41 28.58 11.10
CA ILE A 8 49.21 29.20 10.52
C ILE A 8 49.59 30.30 9.53
N MET A 9 50.59 31.12 9.85
CA MET A 9 51.09 32.17 8.95
C MET A 9 51.68 31.59 7.66
N GLU A 10 52.41 30.49 7.75
CA GLU A 10 52.96 29.79 6.59
C GLU A 10 51.84 29.23 5.69
N LYS A 11 50.82 28.59 6.28
CA LYS A 11 49.63 28.10 5.55
C LYS A 11 48.85 29.22 4.88
N LEU A 12 48.66 30.37 5.53
CA LEU A 12 48.00 31.52 4.93
C LEU A 12 48.78 32.03 3.70
N LYS A 13 50.11 32.06 3.78
CA LYS A 13 50.98 32.51 2.69
C LYS A 13 50.97 31.53 1.52
N GLU A 14 51.00 30.23 1.79
CA GLU A 14 50.89 29.19 0.75
C GLU A 14 49.54 29.24 0.04
N LYS A 15 48.43 29.31 0.81
CA LYS A 15 47.08 29.39 0.27
C LYS A 15 46.85 30.65 -0.56
N LYS A 16 47.51 31.76 -0.21
CA LYS A 16 47.47 33.00 -0.99
C LYS A 16 48.07 32.85 -2.38
N VAL A 17 49.23 32.20 -2.48
CA VAL A 17 49.86 31.93 -3.78
C VAL A 17 48.99 31.00 -4.64
N GLU A 18 48.36 29.99 -4.03
CA GLU A 18 47.43 29.07 -4.72
C GLU A 18 46.23 29.84 -5.32
N TYR A 19 45.56 30.69 -4.54
CA TYR A 19 44.39 31.44 -5.01
C TYR A 19 44.75 32.57 -6.00
N GLU A 20 45.91 33.21 -5.88
CA GLU A 20 46.40 34.19 -6.86
C GLU A 20 46.66 33.53 -8.22
N ALA A 21 47.22 32.31 -8.23
CA ALA A 21 47.41 31.53 -9.46
C ALA A 21 46.07 31.12 -10.11
N ILE A 22 45.08 30.74 -9.28
CA ILE A 22 43.72 30.42 -9.75
C ILE A 22 43.07 31.67 -10.35
N ALA A 23 43.10 32.82 -9.67
CA ALA A 23 42.50 34.05 -10.17
C ALA A 23 43.18 34.59 -11.43
N SER A 24 44.49 34.33 -11.60
CA SER A 24 45.20 34.61 -12.85
C SER A 24 44.72 33.76 -14.02
N THR A 25 44.12 32.59 -13.77
CA THR A 25 43.63 31.65 -14.80
C THR A 25 42.11 31.76 -14.98
N ASP A 26 41.38 31.97 -13.89
CA ASP A 26 39.93 32.08 -13.81
C ASP A 26 39.54 33.50 -13.39
N SER A 27 39.27 34.34 -14.40
CA SER A 27 38.86 35.73 -14.21
C SER A 27 37.53 35.91 -13.45
N SER A 28 36.80 34.83 -13.17
CA SER A 28 35.59 34.87 -12.35
C SER A 28 35.89 34.99 -10.84
N VAL A 29 37.12 34.68 -10.43
CA VAL A 29 37.56 34.79 -9.03
C VAL A 29 37.99 36.24 -8.76
N ASN A 30 37.19 36.98 -7.99
CA ASN A 30 37.48 38.37 -7.63
C ASN A 30 38.67 38.46 -6.64
N LEU A 31 39.77 39.09 -7.09
CA LEU A 31 40.98 39.36 -6.31
C LEU A 31 40.70 40.12 -5.00
N GLU A 32 39.69 41.00 -4.96
CA GLU A 32 39.34 41.81 -3.76
C GLU A 32 38.78 40.97 -2.61
N ASN A 33 38.33 39.73 -2.85
CA ASN A 33 37.76 38.87 -1.82
C ASN A 33 38.62 37.64 -1.49
N ILE A 34 39.81 37.53 -2.09
CA ILE A 34 40.71 36.37 -1.91
C ILE A 34 41.25 36.31 -0.47
N ASP A 35 41.71 37.44 0.07
CA ASP A 35 42.26 37.47 1.43
C ASP A 35 41.20 37.06 2.47
N ASN A 36 39.94 37.53 2.32
CA ASN A 36 38.84 37.16 3.22
C ASN A 36 38.49 35.66 3.13
N ARG A 37 38.53 35.10 1.92
CA ARG A 37 38.27 33.67 1.69
C ARG A 37 39.37 32.80 2.31
N ILE A 38 40.63 33.14 2.11
CA ILE A 38 41.78 32.42 2.69
C ILE A 38 41.76 32.47 4.21
N ILE A 39 41.51 33.66 4.79
CA ILE A 39 41.37 33.84 6.24
C ILE A 39 40.26 32.92 6.77
N THR A 40 39.13 32.84 6.06
CA THR A 40 38.01 31.99 6.47
C THR A 40 38.34 30.49 6.36
N GLU A 41 38.97 30.05 5.28
CA GLU A 41 39.32 28.64 5.06
C GLU A 41 40.45 28.15 6.00
N VAL A 42 41.44 28.99 6.32
CA VAL A 42 42.57 28.61 7.16
C VAL A 42 42.29 28.81 8.66
N LEU A 43 41.59 29.89 9.03
CA LEU A 43 41.31 30.21 10.45
C LEU A 43 39.94 29.73 10.92
N CYS A 44 39.00 29.43 10.01
CA CYS A 44 37.67 28.92 10.33
C CYS A 44 37.22 27.76 9.40
N PRO A 45 38.06 26.73 9.18
CA PRO A 45 37.72 25.59 8.31
C PRO A 45 36.42 24.89 8.75
N GLU A 46 36.17 24.88 10.07
CA GLU A 46 34.99 24.28 10.69
C GLU A 46 33.66 24.86 10.21
N ARG A 47 33.62 26.09 9.69
CA ARG A 47 32.37 26.70 9.21
C ARG A 47 32.01 26.22 7.81
N TYR A 48 33.00 26.01 6.95
CA TYR A 48 32.80 25.59 5.56
C TYR A 48 32.49 24.08 5.48
N ASP A 49 33.26 23.25 6.17
CA ASP A 49 33.01 21.79 6.24
C ASP A 49 31.68 21.46 6.94
N ARG A 50 31.30 22.25 7.96
CA ARG A 50 30.01 22.10 8.64
C ARG A 50 28.84 22.42 7.71
N SER A 51 28.98 23.38 6.80
CA SER A 51 27.94 23.69 5.81
C SER A 51 27.75 22.55 4.81
N GLN A 52 28.83 21.94 4.31
CA GLN A 52 28.73 20.78 3.41
C GLN A 52 28.13 19.55 4.12
N ALA A 53 28.59 19.25 5.33
CA ALA A 53 28.06 18.16 6.15
C ALA A 53 26.56 18.36 6.46
N GLN A 54 26.12 19.61 6.69
CA GLN A 54 24.70 19.91 6.90
C GLN A 54 23.85 19.65 5.64
N VAL A 55 24.35 19.99 4.46
CA VAL A 55 23.66 19.71 3.18
C VAL A 55 23.52 18.21 2.94
N GLU A 56 24.58 17.43 3.18
CA GLU A 56 24.53 15.97 3.06
C GLU A 56 23.58 15.33 4.07
N VAL A 57 23.60 15.79 5.33
CA VAL A 57 22.65 15.35 6.37
C VAL A 57 21.21 15.67 5.97
N GLN A 58 20.95 16.85 5.41
CA GLN A 58 19.61 17.20 4.96
C GLN A 58 19.16 16.33 3.80
N ARG A 59 20.02 16.11 2.79
CA ARG A 59 19.74 15.19 1.69
C ARG A 59 19.43 13.78 2.19
N LEU A 60 20.20 13.26 3.15
CA LEU A 60 19.95 11.94 3.74
C LEU A 60 18.61 11.90 4.49
N ARG A 61 18.27 12.96 5.23
CA ARG A 61 16.96 13.07 5.88
C ARG A 61 15.82 13.01 4.88
N ASP A 62 15.93 13.75 3.78
CA ASP A 62 14.90 13.78 2.74
C ASP A 62 14.76 12.40 2.07
N GLN A 63 15.88 11.71 1.82
CA GLN A 63 15.87 10.33 1.31
C GLN A 63 15.22 9.35 2.28
N ILE A 64 15.55 9.44 3.58
CA ILE A 64 14.93 8.60 4.62
C ILE A 64 13.43 8.87 4.72
N ALA A 65 13.02 10.14 4.69
CA ALA A 65 11.60 10.51 4.71
C ALA A 65 10.87 9.94 3.49
N GLN A 66 11.46 10.03 2.30
CA GLN A 66 10.87 9.46 1.09
C GLN A 66 10.75 7.94 1.17
N MET A 67 11.79 7.25 1.66
CA MET A 67 11.77 5.81 1.87
C MET A 67 10.70 5.41 2.89
N GLN A 68 10.55 6.17 3.97
CA GLN A 68 9.51 5.93 4.99
C GLN A 68 8.11 6.08 4.41
N VAL A 69 7.86 7.14 3.63
CA VAL A 69 6.55 7.35 2.98
C VAL A 69 6.23 6.19 2.04
N ASN A 70 7.17 5.80 1.18
CA ASN A 70 6.96 4.68 0.26
C ASN A 70 6.74 3.35 1.00
N THR A 71 7.48 3.11 2.08
CA THR A 71 7.30 1.89 2.90
C THR A 71 5.93 1.84 3.55
N VAL A 72 5.47 2.96 4.11
CA VAL A 72 4.14 3.06 4.74
C VAL A 72 3.04 2.88 3.70
N GLU A 73 3.19 3.46 2.51
CA GLU A 73 2.25 3.29 1.40
C GLU A 73 2.14 1.83 0.96
N GLN A 74 3.28 1.14 0.77
CA GLN A 74 3.29 -0.29 0.45
C GLN A 74 2.62 -1.15 1.53
N ILE A 75 2.86 -0.86 2.81
CA ILE A 75 2.21 -1.58 3.92
C ILE A 75 0.69 -1.37 3.86
N ALA A 76 0.24 -0.13 3.65
CA ALA A 76 -1.18 0.20 3.55
C ALA A 76 -1.84 -0.50 2.34
N GLU A 77 -1.15 -0.58 1.20
CA GLU A 77 -1.64 -1.31 0.03
C GLU A 77 -1.80 -2.81 0.30
N VAL A 78 -0.81 -3.43 0.96
CA VAL A 78 -0.88 -4.85 1.31
C VAL A 78 -2.02 -5.11 2.29
N GLN A 79 -2.20 -4.27 3.31
CA GLN A 79 -3.32 -4.37 4.25
C GLN A 79 -4.66 -4.25 3.53
N ARG A 80 -4.82 -3.27 2.63
CA ARG A 80 -6.04 -3.08 1.84
C ARG A 80 -6.37 -4.31 0.99
N LYS A 81 -5.37 -4.87 0.29
CA LYS A 81 -5.55 -6.08 -0.54
C LYS A 81 -5.95 -7.29 0.28
N TYR A 82 -5.38 -7.44 1.48
CA TYR A 82 -5.73 -8.53 2.37
C TYR A 82 -7.19 -8.43 2.84
N GLU A 83 -7.64 -7.24 3.19
CA GLU A 83 -9.00 -6.99 3.67
C GLU A 83 -10.03 -7.16 2.55
N GLU A 84 -9.71 -6.72 1.33
CA GLU A 84 -10.50 -6.96 0.13
C GLU A 84 -10.63 -8.46 -0.17
N LEU A 85 -9.53 -9.22 -0.12
CA LEU A 85 -9.55 -10.67 -0.35
C LEU A 85 -10.39 -11.39 0.72
N GLN A 86 -10.29 -10.95 1.99
CA GLN A 86 -11.10 -11.51 3.07
C GLN A 86 -12.59 -11.25 2.85
N GLN A 87 -12.96 -10.07 2.34
CA GLN A 87 -14.35 -9.75 1.98
C GLN A 87 -14.83 -10.59 0.80
N GLN A 88 -14.01 -10.78 -0.23
CA GLN A 88 -14.34 -11.63 -1.38
C GLN A 88 -14.64 -13.07 -0.95
N PHE A 89 -13.79 -13.68 -0.13
CA PHE A 89 -14.05 -15.04 0.36
C PHE A 89 -15.34 -15.15 1.19
N ARG A 90 -15.66 -14.13 2.00
CA ARG A 90 -16.92 -14.11 2.76
C ARG A 90 -18.13 -13.98 1.84
N ALA A 91 -18.06 -13.11 0.84
CA ALA A 91 -19.12 -12.92 -0.14
C ALA A 91 -19.36 -14.19 -0.95
N GLU A 92 -18.29 -14.83 -1.43
CA GLU A 92 -18.36 -16.08 -2.18
C GLU A 92 -18.94 -17.22 -1.34
N ALA A 93 -18.54 -17.34 -0.07
CA ALA A 93 -19.11 -18.32 0.84
C ALA A 93 -20.62 -18.10 1.06
N ALA A 94 -21.04 -16.85 1.31
CA ALA A 94 -22.44 -16.49 1.48
C ALA A 94 -23.27 -16.74 0.22
N GLU A 95 -22.73 -16.41 -0.96
CA GLU A 95 -23.37 -16.69 -2.24
C GLU A 95 -23.55 -18.20 -2.46
N ARG A 96 -22.53 -18.99 -2.15
CA ARG A 96 -22.59 -20.44 -2.28
C ARG A 96 -23.61 -21.05 -1.31
N GLU A 97 -23.63 -20.59 -0.06
CA GLU A 97 -24.60 -21.04 0.94
C GLU A 97 -26.03 -20.70 0.50
N ALA A 98 -26.27 -19.47 0.04
CA ALA A 98 -27.56 -19.05 -0.48
C ALA A 98 -27.99 -19.88 -1.71
N ALA A 99 -27.06 -20.18 -2.62
CA ALA A 99 -27.33 -21.02 -3.78
C ALA A 99 -27.69 -22.45 -3.38
N THR A 100 -27.02 -23.02 -2.37
CA THR A 100 -27.38 -24.35 -1.86
C THR A 100 -28.74 -24.36 -1.17
N ALA A 101 -29.03 -23.38 -0.32
CA ALA A 101 -30.32 -23.25 0.36
C ALA A 101 -31.48 -23.07 -0.64
N ALA A 102 -31.28 -22.29 -1.71
CA ALA A 102 -32.26 -22.11 -2.77
C ALA A 102 -32.56 -23.42 -3.50
N ARG A 103 -31.53 -24.21 -3.84
CA ARG A 103 -31.71 -25.52 -4.50
C ARG A 103 -32.42 -26.53 -3.61
N GLU A 104 -32.11 -26.55 -2.32
CA GLU A 104 -32.80 -27.42 -1.35
C GLU A 104 -34.28 -27.00 -1.20
N ALA A 105 -34.54 -25.70 -1.06
CA ALA A 105 -35.90 -25.19 -0.99
C ALA A 105 -36.71 -25.56 -2.25
N GLU A 106 -36.15 -25.37 -3.44
CA GLU A 106 -36.79 -25.77 -4.70
C GLU A 106 -37.09 -27.27 -4.74
N ALA A 107 -36.13 -28.12 -4.34
CA ALA A 107 -36.34 -29.56 -4.26
C ALA A 107 -37.47 -29.93 -3.27
N THR A 108 -37.53 -29.29 -2.11
CA THR A 108 -38.61 -29.53 -1.13
C THR A 108 -39.98 -29.12 -1.66
N VAL A 109 -40.07 -28.01 -2.39
CA VAL A 109 -41.32 -27.54 -3.03
C VAL A 109 -41.76 -28.53 -4.10
N MET A 110 -40.85 -28.96 -4.98
CA MET A 110 -41.17 -29.95 -6.01
C MET A 110 -41.66 -31.28 -5.41
N VAL A 111 -41.01 -31.77 -4.35
CA VAL A 111 -41.43 -33.00 -3.65
C VAL A 111 -42.82 -32.82 -3.04
N ALA A 112 -43.07 -31.70 -2.36
CA ALA A 112 -44.37 -31.40 -1.76
C ALA A 112 -45.49 -31.30 -2.80
N GLU A 113 -45.23 -30.71 -3.97
CA GLU A 113 -46.18 -30.66 -5.08
C GLU A 113 -46.49 -32.04 -5.65
N GLN A 114 -45.49 -32.91 -5.79
CA GLN A 114 -45.70 -34.28 -6.28
C GLN A 114 -46.50 -35.11 -5.28
N SER A 115 -46.22 -34.99 -3.99
CA SER A 115 -47.03 -35.65 -2.95
C SER A 115 -48.49 -35.21 -3.03
N ARG A 116 -48.76 -33.90 -3.15
CA ARG A 116 -50.14 -33.39 -3.30
C ARG A 116 -50.85 -33.96 -4.53
N LYS A 117 -50.17 -34.06 -5.67
CA LYS A 117 -50.73 -34.66 -6.89
C LYS A 117 -51.06 -36.14 -6.71
N CYS A 118 -50.20 -36.90 -6.04
CA CYS A 118 -50.46 -38.29 -5.71
C CYS A 118 -51.68 -38.44 -4.78
N ASP A 119 -51.76 -37.62 -3.73
CA ASP A 119 -52.88 -37.64 -2.77
C ASP A 119 -54.21 -37.33 -3.47
N GLU A 120 -54.22 -36.34 -4.37
CA GLU A 120 -55.41 -35.96 -5.14
C GLU A 120 -55.86 -37.06 -6.10
N LEU A 121 -54.92 -37.69 -6.83
CA LEU A 121 -55.23 -38.84 -7.68
C LEU A 121 -55.79 -40.02 -6.89
N GLN A 122 -55.26 -40.28 -5.68
CA GLN A 122 -55.75 -41.33 -4.82
C GLN A 122 -57.20 -41.07 -4.38
N LEU A 123 -57.54 -39.83 -4.03
CA LEU A 123 -58.90 -39.43 -3.67
C LEU A 123 -59.88 -39.60 -4.85
N GLN A 124 -59.46 -39.19 -6.06
CA GLN A 124 -60.27 -39.37 -7.27
C GLN A 124 -60.56 -40.85 -7.57
N LEU A 125 -59.55 -41.72 -7.45
CA LEU A 125 -59.72 -43.16 -7.65
C LEU A 125 -60.69 -43.76 -6.62
N GLN A 126 -60.58 -43.36 -5.35
CA GLN A 126 -61.47 -43.83 -4.30
C GLN A 126 -62.94 -43.47 -4.60
N HIS A 127 -63.20 -42.24 -5.04
CA HIS A 127 -64.55 -41.80 -5.43
C HIS A 127 -65.09 -42.63 -6.62
N MET A 128 -64.25 -42.88 -7.63
CA MET A 128 -64.63 -43.70 -8.79
C MET A 128 -65.00 -45.14 -8.39
N MET A 129 -64.22 -45.76 -7.50
CA MET A 129 -64.51 -47.09 -6.97
C MET A 129 -65.85 -47.13 -6.22
N GLN A 130 -66.14 -46.09 -5.44
CA GLN A 130 -67.40 -46.01 -4.70
C GLN A 130 -68.60 -45.90 -5.63
N MET A 131 -68.52 -45.04 -6.66
CA MET A 131 -69.56 -44.91 -7.68
C MET A 131 -69.77 -46.22 -8.46
N PHE A 132 -68.68 -46.92 -8.81
CA PHE A 132 -68.76 -48.22 -9.49
C PHE A 132 -69.46 -49.27 -8.63
N GLN A 133 -69.11 -49.37 -7.33
CA GLN A 133 -69.77 -50.30 -6.42
C GLN A 133 -71.26 -50.01 -6.28
N GLN A 134 -71.66 -48.74 -6.25
CA GLN A 134 -73.08 -48.35 -6.21
C GLN A 134 -73.83 -48.80 -7.47
N SER A 135 -73.22 -48.67 -8.66
CA SER A 135 -73.82 -49.12 -9.92
C SER A 135 -74.01 -50.64 -10.04
N LYS A 136 -73.30 -51.42 -9.21
CA LYS A 136 -73.37 -52.88 -9.18
C LYS A 136 -74.40 -53.41 -8.16
N LYS A 137 -75.01 -52.56 -7.33
CA LYS A 137 -76.08 -52.98 -6.43
C LYS A 137 -77.37 -53.21 -7.24
N PRO A 138 -78.04 -54.35 -7.10
CA PRO A 138 -79.30 -54.60 -7.79
C PRO A 138 -80.38 -53.61 -7.32
N PRO A 139 -81.25 -53.12 -8.21
CA PRO A 139 -82.37 -52.28 -7.82
C PRO A 139 -83.32 -53.08 -6.91
N SER A 140 -83.75 -52.42 -5.82
CA SER A 140 -84.78 -52.91 -4.92
C SER A 140 -86.16 -52.90 -5.56
#